data_AF-R6IMJ1-F1
#
_entry.id   AF-R6IMJ1-F1
#
_cell.length_a   1.000
_cell.length_b   1.000
_cell.length_c   1.000
_cell.angle_alpha   90.00
_cell.angle_beta   90.00
_cell.angle_gamma   90.00
#
_symmetry.space_group_name_H-M   'P 1'
#
loop_
_entity.id
_entity.type
_entity.pdbx_description
1 polymer ?
#
loop_
_entity_poly.entity_id
_entity_poly.type
_entity_poly.pdbx_seq_one_letter_code
_entity_poly.pdbx_strand_id
1 'polypeptide(L)'
;MNFYLLSIIAFGVFVAILYLKSSEHQRMLYSQKYVRDKVSGTLGFDKFKEKADEMLQRKKELLALIHLDIDPYHDIVDIYGRETADNVLRILGTELNRRVVKGYLTTRQAGDKFFCLVPFTDEETHNNWFDGLSDMVESEVKRICNVSIKLRGDLYVCRVEDSLEDAMVKTVAQLNKKVFHKCCRSFFIINDFEFTTGYNSLSEEVCSALNNKEFTVYFQPQYNIYTNEIVGAEALLRWEHPTRGIILPEVLIPILEDNNQLSKFENFVFEEVCHFLALRLALGLQVFPISCNFSFEHFKDENFIDSLKEAADKHNVPHKLLVVELAERLLADDVNFAGMQVDELKNQGFKIAVDNFGAGYLSLRILSDISVDILKIDKRMLAACDNDKDIKIIKGMAAIAKELDITMICEGVETEAQVAIMKSVSCNIAQGFYYCQPLRRPQFENLLNLSKIEIVNAERRSINGYGRTVKLPSYRDLGDLFPQMYDFAIELNLKDGRYSRMAFNPTGNVFIPYTGDYKNDYKHIVQELLYPEDIEKFTAQLDFDVLSANYNNTPDYSGCECRFVGADGVAQWYEIRVYYWFGRSRVLITVRNVNDAHDYLDEEYEKMLCRSAGLCKRM
;
A
#
# COMPACT_ATOMS: atom_id res chain seq x y z
N MET A 1 52.46 -64.72 41.50
CA MET A 1 52.00 -63.31 41.59
C MET A 1 51.79 -62.64 40.21
N ASN A 2 52.35 -63.15 39.10
CA ASN A 2 52.24 -62.51 37.77
C ASN A 2 50.94 -62.80 36.98
N PHE A 3 50.26 -63.93 37.19
CA PHE A 3 49.09 -64.29 36.38
C PHE A 3 47.83 -63.48 36.72
N TYR A 4 47.63 -63.17 38.01
CA TYR A 4 46.53 -62.32 38.48
C TYR A 4 46.69 -60.87 38.03
N LEU A 5 47.92 -60.37 37.96
CA LEU A 5 48.17 -59.01 37.48
C LEU A 5 47.90 -58.90 35.96
N LEU A 6 48.31 -59.92 35.20
CA LEU A 6 48.04 -60.01 33.77
C LEU A 6 46.54 -60.12 33.46
N SER A 7 45.77 -60.88 34.24
CA SER A 7 44.32 -60.99 34.05
C SER A 7 43.58 -59.69 34.37
N ILE A 8 44.00 -58.96 35.42
CA ILE A 8 43.44 -57.65 35.77
C ILE A 8 43.76 -56.62 34.69
N ILE A 9 44.98 -56.61 34.14
CA ILE A 9 45.36 -55.71 33.05
C ILE A 9 44.58 -56.05 31.77
N ALA A 10 44.48 -57.34 31.42
CA ALA A 10 43.72 -57.76 30.24
C ALA A 10 42.23 -57.43 30.36
N PHE A 11 41.64 -57.58 31.55
CA PHE A 11 40.26 -57.20 31.81
C PHE A 11 40.07 -55.67 31.75
N GLY A 12 41.02 -54.89 32.31
CA GLY A 12 41.01 -53.43 32.22
C GLY A 12 41.11 -52.93 30.76
N VAL A 13 41.96 -53.55 29.95
CA VAL A 13 42.08 -53.24 28.52
C VAL A 13 40.82 -53.64 27.76
N PHE A 14 40.22 -54.79 28.07
CA PHE A 14 38.97 -55.23 27.45
C PHE A 14 37.80 -54.31 27.79
N VAL A 15 37.67 -53.90 29.05
CA VAL A 15 36.66 -52.91 29.49
C VAL A 15 36.92 -51.55 28.85
N ALA A 16 38.18 -51.12 28.72
CA ALA A 16 38.54 -49.89 28.03
C ALA A 16 38.20 -49.96 26.53
N ILE A 17 38.43 -51.08 25.86
CA ILE A 17 38.04 -51.30 24.46
C ILE A 17 36.52 -51.28 24.31
N LEU A 18 35.78 -51.94 25.21
CA LEU A 18 34.31 -51.89 25.20
C LEU A 18 33.79 -50.48 25.48
N TYR A 19 34.43 -49.73 26.38
CA TYR A 19 34.06 -48.35 26.69
C TYR A 19 34.38 -47.40 25.54
N LEU A 20 35.53 -47.58 24.87
CA LEU A 20 35.91 -46.82 23.67
C LEU A 20 35.00 -47.15 22.49
N LYS A 21 34.65 -48.42 22.29
CA LYS A 21 33.74 -48.86 21.21
C LYS A 21 32.29 -48.45 21.47
N SER A 22 31.85 -48.48 22.73
CA SER A 22 30.57 -47.93 23.18
C SER A 22 30.54 -46.40 23.05
N SER A 23 31.63 -45.71 23.40
CA SER A 23 31.84 -44.27 23.22
C SER A 23 31.83 -43.87 21.74
N GLU A 24 32.47 -44.64 20.86
CA GLU A 24 32.42 -44.42 19.42
C GLU A 24 31.02 -44.69 18.86
N HIS A 25 30.35 -45.76 19.28
CA HIS A 25 28.98 -46.06 18.86
C HIS A 25 27.97 -45.02 19.38
N GLN A 26 28.13 -44.56 20.61
CA GLN A 26 27.39 -43.45 21.21
C GLN A 26 27.71 -42.16 20.48
N ARG A 27 28.97 -41.82 20.18
CA ARG A 27 29.35 -40.66 19.36
C ARG A 27 28.83 -40.76 17.94
N MET A 28 28.74 -41.96 17.36
CA MET A 28 28.16 -42.19 16.03
C MET A 28 26.64 -41.96 16.06
N LEU A 29 25.93 -42.48 17.06
CA LEU A 29 24.50 -42.26 17.29
C LEU A 29 24.16 -40.81 17.68
N TYR A 30 25.01 -40.18 18.50
CA TYR A 30 24.94 -38.76 18.85
C TYR A 30 25.24 -37.89 17.63
N SER A 31 26.24 -38.23 16.81
CA SER A 31 26.55 -37.51 15.58
C SER A 31 25.43 -37.65 14.54
N GLN A 32 24.81 -38.82 14.40
CA GLN A 32 23.65 -39.00 13.51
C GLN A 32 22.42 -38.21 13.97
N LYS A 33 22.23 -38.04 15.28
CA LYS A 33 21.11 -37.29 15.87
C LYS A 33 21.13 -35.78 15.59
N TYR A 34 22.29 -35.21 15.28
CA TYR A 34 22.49 -33.78 14.95
C TYR A 34 22.88 -33.53 13.50
N VAL A 35 23.17 -34.57 12.71
CA VAL A 35 23.54 -34.43 11.29
C VAL A 35 22.34 -34.41 10.36
N ARG A 36 21.19 -34.98 10.74
CA ARG A 36 19.96 -34.98 9.92
C ARG A 36 18.72 -34.58 10.70
N ASP A 37 17.78 -33.93 10.03
CA ASP A 37 16.45 -33.67 10.55
C ASP A 37 15.67 -34.99 10.68
N LYS A 38 14.99 -35.19 11.82
CA LYS A 38 14.35 -36.47 12.17
C LYS A 38 13.09 -36.76 11.36
N VAL A 39 12.44 -35.74 10.82
CA VAL A 39 11.16 -35.88 10.11
C VAL A 39 11.39 -35.96 8.61
N SER A 40 12.08 -34.96 8.05
CA SER A 40 12.34 -34.85 6.61
C SER A 40 13.53 -35.68 6.12
N GLY A 41 14.43 -36.08 7.03
CA GLY A 41 15.65 -36.82 6.67
C GLY A 41 16.69 -35.97 5.93
N THR A 42 16.49 -34.66 5.77
CA THR A 42 17.48 -33.72 5.21
C THR A 42 18.63 -33.48 6.20
N LEU A 43 19.67 -32.71 5.83
CA LEU A 43 20.72 -32.33 6.80
C LEU A 43 20.10 -31.54 7.95
N GLY A 44 20.66 -31.69 9.15
CA GLY A 44 20.34 -30.84 10.28
C GLY A 44 20.84 -29.43 10.01
N PHE A 45 20.07 -28.42 10.43
CA PHE A 45 20.29 -27.03 10.07
C PHE A 45 21.70 -26.52 10.45
N ASP A 46 22.19 -26.84 11.64
CA ASP A 46 23.54 -26.45 12.07
C ASP A 46 24.63 -27.07 11.17
N LYS A 47 24.44 -28.32 10.75
CA LYS A 47 25.39 -29.01 9.88
C LYS A 47 25.32 -28.52 8.43
N PHE A 48 24.12 -28.12 7.99
CA PHE A 48 23.94 -27.42 6.73
C PHE A 48 24.71 -26.10 6.74
N LYS A 49 24.60 -25.30 7.82
CA LYS A 49 25.32 -24.02 7.93
C LYS A 49 26.82 -24.18 7.75
N GLU A 50 27.42 -25.07 8.55
CA GLU A 50 28.85 -25.37 8.49
C GLU A 50 29.31 -25.73 7.06
N LYS A 51 28.59 -26.65 6.40
CA LYS A 51 28.95 -27.11 5.05
C LYS A 51 28.69 -26.08 3.97
N ALA A 52 27.63 -25.30 4.09
CA ALA A 52 27.26 -24.27 3.13
C ALA A 52 28.25 -23.10 3.17
N ASP A 53 28.69 -22.68 4.36
CA ASP A 53 29.77 -21.70 4.51
C ASP A 53 31.08 -22.20 3.88
N GLU A 54 31.45 -23.46 4.11
CA GLU A 54 32.61 -24.06 3.43
C GLU A 54 32.48 -24.04 1.89
N MET A 55 31.28 -24.31 1.36
CA MET A 55 31.04 -24.31 -0.08
C MET A 55 31.13 -22.91 -0.68
N LEU A 56 30.53 -21.91 -0.04
CA LEU A 56 30.61 -20.50 -0.44
C LEU A 56 32.06 -19.99 -0.40
N GLN A 57 32.84 -20.37 0.62
CA GLN A 57 34.25 -19.97 0.77
C GLN A 57 35.20 -20.62 -0.24
N ARG A 58 34.88 -21.80 -0.78
CA ARG A 58 35.74 -22.49 -1.75
C ARG A 58 35.83 -21.79 -3.11
N LYS A 59 34.90 -20.88 -3.43
CA LYS A 59 34.92 -19.97 -4.60
C LYS A 59 35.18 -20.64 -5.97
N LYS A 60 34.72 -21.88 -6.16
CA LYS A 60 34.97 -22.64 -7.41
C LYS A 60 33.86 -22.54 -8.45
N GLU A 61 32.64 -22.25 -8.02
CA GLU A 61 31.45 -22.21 -8.87
C GLU A 61 30.42 -21.22 -8.31
N LEU A 62 29.55 -20.70 -9.19
CA LEU A 62 28.45 -19.83 -8.80
C LEU A 62 27.38 -20.69 -8.13
N LEU A 63 26.91 -20.29 -6.94
CA LEU A 63 25.94 -21.06 -6.15
C LEU A 63 24.62 -20.30 -6.07
N ALA A 64 23.53 -21.02 -5.84
CA ALA A 64 22.20 -20.52 -5.60
C ALA A 64 21.60 -21.18 -4.36
N LEU A 65 21.05 -20.36 -3.47
CA LEU A 65 20.27 -20.77 -2.33
C LEU A 65 18.79 -20.70 -2.69
N ILE A 66 18.11 -21.84 -2.62
CA ILE A 66 16.68 -21.97 -2.86
C ILE A 66 16.00 -22.12 -1.51
N HIS A 67 15.04 -21.27 -1.19
CA HIS A 67 14.16 -21.42 -0.04
C HIS A 67 12.83 -21.96 -0.55
N LEU A 68 12.27 -22.93 0.17
CA LEU A 68 11.04 -23.63 -0.18
C LEU A 68 10.10 -23.62 1.03
N ASP A 69 8.81 -23.42 0.78
CA ASP A 69 7.73 -23.58 1.76
C ASP A 69 6.57 -24.41 1.19
N ILE A 70 5.67 -24.87 2.05
CA ILE A 70 4.54 -25.73 1.65
C ILE A 70 3.23 -25.01 1.97
N ASP A 71 2.38 -24.85 0.95
CA ASP A 71 1.08 -24.22 1.10
C ASP A 71 -0.08 -25.19 0.80
N PRO A 72 -1.06 -25.37 1.71
CA PRO A 72 -1.17 -24.79 3.05
C PRO A 72 -0.69 -25.74 4.16
N TYR A 73 0.56 -25.65 4.62
CA TYR A 73 1.09 -26.59 5.62
C TYR A 73 0.42 -26.48 7.01
N HIS A 74 0.15 -25.27 7.50
CA HIS A 74 -0.49 -25.09 8.81
C HIS A 74 -1.90 -25.70 8.82
N ASP A 75 -2.70 -25.46 7.79
CA ASP A 75 -4.03 -26.06 7.65
C ASP A 75 -3.96 -27.58 7.62
N ILE A 76 -2.90 -28.17 7.06
CA ILE A 76 -2.72 -29.63 7.07
C ILE A 76 -2.48 -30.16 8.47
N VAL A 77 -1.67 -29.45 9.28
CA VAL A 77 -1.45 -29.79 10.68
C VAL A 77 -2.76 -29.74 11.46
N ASP A 78 -3.57 -28.72 11.22
CA ASP A 78 -4.80 -28.46 11.98
C ASP A 78 -5.95 -29.39 11.58
N ILE A 79 -6.12 -29.65 10.27
CA ILE A 79 -7.23 -30.46 9.74
C ILE A 79 -6.91 -31.96 9.76
N TYR A 80 -5.70 -32.34 9.34
CA TYR A 80 -5.32 -33.75 9.11
C TYR A 80 -4.36 -34.29 10.16
N GLY A 81 -3.96 -33.45 11.12
CA GLY A 81 -3.11 -33.82 12.24
C GLY A 81 -1.61 -33.88 11.91
N ARG A 82 -0.80 -33.84 12.96
CA ARG A 82 0.66 -33.76 12.88
C ARG A 82 1.30 -34.94 12.14
N GLU A 83 0.74 -36.14 12.23
CA GLU A 83 1.28 -37.32 11.52
C GLU A 83 1.19 -37.17 10.00
N THR A 84 0.06 -36.65 9.50
CA THR A 84 -0.13 -36.37 8.08
C THR A 84 0.80 -35.26 7.61
N ALA A 85 0.92 -34.19 8.38
CA ALA A 85 1.86 -33.10 8.09
C ALA A 85 3.32 -33.58 8.07
N ASP A 86 3.72 -34.43 9.02
CA ASP A 86 5.06 -35.05 9.05
C ASP A 86 5.31 -35.94 7.82
N ASN A 87 4.27 -36.61 7.31
CA ASN A 87 4.38 -37.38 6.06
C ASN A 87 4.62 -36.47 4.85
N VAL A 88 3.96 -35.32 4.77
CA VAL A 88 4.20 -34.32 3.71
C VAL A 88 5.66 -33.84 3.75
N LEU A 89 6.17 -33.50 4.93
CA LEU A 89 7.57 -33.09 5.12
C LEU A 89 8.57 -34.18 4.73
N ARG A 90 8.23 -35.45 5.00
CA ARG A 90 9.07 -36.60 4.66
C ARG A 90 9.11 -36.84 3.16
N ILE A 91 7.99 -36.65 2.46
CA ILE A 91 7.93 -36.77 0.99
C ILE A 91 8.81 -35.67 0.36
N LEU A 92 8.64 -34.41 0.76
CA LEU A 92 9.48 -33.32 0.25
C LEU A 92 10.96 -33.56 0.55
N GLY A 93 11.30 -33.91 1.79
CA GLY A 93 12.68 -34.21 2.18
C GLY A 93 13.28 -35.38 1.40
N THR A 94 12.49 -36.41 1.08
CA THR A 94 12.93 -37.56 0.28
C THR A 94 13.21 -37.15 -1.17
N GLU A 95 12.31 -36.40 -1.80
CA GLU A 95 12.49 -35.94 -3.18
C GLU A 95 13.65 -34.96 -3.32
N LEU A 96 13.82 -34.06 -2.34
CA LEU A 96 14.98 -33.16 -2.29
C LEU A 96 16.30 -33.95 -2.21
N ASN A 97 16.39 -34.93 -1.29
CA ASN A 97 17.58 -35.78 -1.18
C ASN A 97 17.83 -36.62 -2.44
N ARG A 98 16.78 -36.97 -3.21
CA ARG A 98 16.89 -37.78 -4.43
C ARG A 98 17.36 -36.98 -5.64
N ARG A 99 16.90 -35.74 -5.77
CA ARG A 99 17.20 -34.85 -6.92
C ARG A 99 18.53 -34.13 -6.78
N VAL A 100 19.03 -34.03 -5.57
CA VAL A 100 20.32 -33.40 -5.29
C VAL A 100 21.46 -34.36 -5.67
N VAL A 101 22.17 -34.00 -6.74
CA VAL A 101 23.38 -34.70 -7.20
C VAL A 101 24.47 -34.65 -6.11
N LYS A 102 25.43 -35.57 -6.14
CA LYS A 102 26.63 -35.57 -5.27
C LYS A 102 27.30 -34.19 -5.30
N GLY A 103 27.03 -33.36 -4.29
CA GLY A 103 27.61 -32.03 -4.15
C GLY A 103 26.71 -30.97 -3.53
N TYR A 104 25.37 -31.13 -3.54
CA TYR A 104 24.46 -30.10 -3.04
C TYR A 104 23.99 -30.37 -1.62
N LEU A 105 23.53 -29.31 -0.94
CA LEU A 105 23.11 -29.37 0.45
C LEU A 105 21.63 -29.05 0.55
N THR A 106 20.89 -29.82 1.35
CA THR A 106 19.48 -29.56 1.66
C THR A 106 19.23 -29.68 3.13
N THR A 107 18.44 -28.79 3.69
CA THR A 107 18.06 -28.78 5.10
C THR A 107 16.61 -28.37 5.26
N ARG A 108 15.98 -28.87 6.31
CA ARG A 108 14.79 -28.24 6.89
C ARG A 108 15.25 -27.28 7.98
N GLN A 109 14.80 -26.04 7.95
CA GLN A 109 15.12 -25.08 9.01
C GLN A 109 14.18 -25.29 10.21
N ALA A 110 12.88 -25.11 9.98
CA ALA A 110 11.81 -25.30 10.95
C ALA A 110 10.45 -25.35 10.22
N GLY A 111 9.44 -25.98 10.81
CA GLY A 111 8.10 -26.01 10.23
C GLY A 111 8.10 -26.63 8.82
N ASP A 112 7.55 -25.93 7.85
CA ASP A 112 7.52 -26.27 6.43
C ASP A 112 8.65 -25.65 5.60
N LYS A 113 9.60 -24.97 6.24
CA LYS A 113 10.65 -24.20 5.57
C LYS A 113 11.89 -25.05 5.29
N PHE A 114 12.28 -25.13 4.02
CA PHE A 114 13.45 -25.86 3.54
C PHE A 114 14.41 -24.96 2.78
N PHE A 115 15.70 -25.27 2.86
CA PHE A 115 16.74 -24.64 2.03
C PHE A 115 17.50 -25.67 1.21
N CYS A 116 17.85 -25.30 -0.01
CA CYS A 116 18.73 -26.05 -0.89
C CYS A 116 19.86 -25.14 -1.41
N LEU A 117 21.12 -25.53 -1.25
CA LEU A 117 22.26 -24.82 -1.85
C LEU A 117 22.79 -25.63 -3.02
N VAL A 118 22.65 -25.12 -4.24
CA VAL A 118 22.98 -25.78 -5.51
C VAL A 118 23.87 -24.88 -6.39
N PRO A 119 24.68 -25.40 -7.31
CA PRO A 119 25.34 -24.61 -8.35
C PRO A 119 24.34 -23.97 -9.28
N PHE A 120 24.51 -22.67 -9.49
CA PHE A 120 23.72 -21.91 -10.43
C PHE A 120 24.32 -22.03 -11.83
N THR A 121 23.51 -22.44 -12.80
CA THR A 121 23.87 -22.45 -14.22
C THR A 121 23.16 -21.31 -14.93
N ASP A 122 21.84 -21.40 -14.98
CA ASP A 122 20.94 -20.50 -15.65
C ASP A 122 19.53 -20.66 -15.06
N GLU A 123 18.69 -19.67 -15.33
CA GLU A 123 17.32 -19.59 -14.84
C GLU A 123 16.42 -20.70 -15.38
N GLU A 124 16.54 -21.08 -16.66
CA GLU A 124 15.67 -22.07 -17.30
C GLU A 124 15.88 -23.47 -16.71
N THR A 125 17.13 -23.84 -16.45
CA THR A 125 17.50 -25.11 -15.80
C THR A 125 16.91 -25.21 -14.39
N HIS A 126 16.98 -24.12 -13.61
CA HIS A 126 16.45 -24.10 -12.24
C HIS A 126 14.91 -24.06 -12.21
N ASN A 127 14.30 -23.40 -13.20
CA ASN A 127 12.87 -23.47 -13.46
C ASN A 127 12.41 -24.91 -13.69
N ASN A 128 13.01 -25.59 -14.67
CA ASN A 128 12.66 -26.96 -15.00
C ASN A 128 12.88 -27.92 -13.82
N TRP A 129 13.93 -27.67 -13.03
CA TRP A 129 14.19 -28.44 -11.81
C TRP A 129 13.10 -28.27 -10.76
N PHE A 130 12.66 -27.03 -10.50
CA PHE A 130 11.60 -26.73 -9.54
C PHE A 130 10.24 -27.26 -10.02
N ASP A 131 9.90 -27.15 -11.31
CA ASP A 131 8.62 -27.64 -11.84
C ASP A 131 8.52 -29.14 -11.65
N GLY A 132 9.58 -29.84 -12.06
CA GLY A 132 9.64 -31.27 -11.85
C GLY A 132 9.53 -31.62 -10.36
N LEU A 133 10.12 -30.84 -9.45
CA LEU A 133 10.07 -31.09 -8.01
C LEU A 133 8.64 -30.87 -7.49
N SER A 134 8.02 -29.74 -7.84
CA SER A 134 6.66 -29.39 -7.45
C SER A 134 5.68 -30.47 -7.91
N ASP A 135 5.66 -30.79 -9.21
CA ASP A 135 4.74 -31.78 -9.78
C ASP A 135 4.86 -33.15 -9.12
N MET A 136 6.11 -33.58 -8.85
CA MET A 136 6.36 -34.86 -8.20
C MET A 136 5.90 -34.86 -6.75
N VAL A 137 6.21 -33.81 -6.00
CA VAL A 137 5.86 -33.68 -4.58
C VAL A 137 4.34 -33.56 -4.42
N GLU A 138 3.68 -32.76 -5.24
CA GLU A 138 2.22 -32.63 -5.27
C GLU A 138 1.54 -33.95 -5.60
N SER A 139 2.02 -34.66 -6.63
CA SER A 139 1.50 -35.98 -7.01
C SER A 139 1.65 -37.01 -5.90
N GLU A 140 2.83 -37.10 -5.28
CA GLU A 140 3.09 -38.08 -4.21
C GLU A 140 2.33 -37.76 -2.93
N VAL A 141 2.22 -36.48 -2.54
CA VAL A 141 1.42 -36.06 -1.39
C VAL A 141 -0.06 -36.34 -1.62
N LYS A 142 -0.58 -36.07 -2.82
CA LYS A 142 -1.96 -36.44 -3.18
C LYS A 142 -2.18 -37.94 -3.13
N ARG A 143 -1.21 -38.75 -3.58
CA ARG A 143 -1.31 -40.21 -3.60
C ARG A 143 -1.22 -40.84 -2.21
N ILE A 144 -0.31 -40.36 -1.35
CA ILE A 144 0.00 -40.97 -0.05
C ILE A 144 -0.84 -40.36 1.07
N CYS A 145 -0.99 -39.04 1.09
CA CYS A 145 -1.66 -38.31 2.17
C CYS A 145 -3.11 -37.95 1.82
N ASN A 146 -3.51 -38.06 0.55
CA ASN A 146 -4.83 -37.61 0.06
C ASN A 146 -5.10 -36.13 0.36
N VAL A 147 -4.04 -35.31 0.28
CA VAL A 147 -4.06 -33.86 0.51
C VAL A 147 -3.53 -33.16 -0.73
N SER A 148 -4.08 -31.99 -1.04
CA SER A 148 -3.54 -31.12 -2.08
C SER A 148 -2.61 -30.09 -1.46
N ILE A 149 -1.41 -29.96 -2.00
CA ILE A 149 -0.45 -28.93 -1.60
C ILE A 149 0.03 -28.18 -2.84
N LYS A 150 0.70 -27.06 -2.61
CA LYS A 150 1.56 -26.39 -3.58
C LYS A 150 2.92 -26.17 -2.94
N LEU A 151 3.98 -26.46 -3.70
CA LEU A 151 5.31 -26.07 -3.27
C LEU A 151 5.55 -24.63 -3.70
N ARG A 152 6.02 -23.80 -2.76
CA ARG A 152 6.52 -22.47 -3.08
C ARG A 152 8.02 -22.45 -3.01
N GLY A 153 8.65 -21.63 -3.83
CA GLY A 153 10.08 -21.44 -3.74
C GLY A 153 10.57 -20.19 -4.39
N ASP A 154 11.62 -19.64 -3.81
CA ASP A 154 12.42 -18.55 -4.37
C ASP A 154 13.90 -18.95 -4.36
N LEU A 155 14.64 -18.40 -5.32
CA LEU A 155 16.05 -18.68 -5.55
C LEU A 155 16.85 -17.39 -5.47
N TYR A 156 17.90 -17.42 -4.66
CA TYR A 156 18.89 -16.36 -4.57
C TYR A 156 20.25 -16.86 -5.09
N VAL A 157 20.83 -16.17 -6.06
CA VAL A 157 22.19 -16.49 -6.55
C VAL A 157 23.21 -15.87 -5.59
N CYS A 158 23.97 -16.73 -4.91
CA CYS A 158 24.98 -16.35 -3.93
C CYS A 158 26.17 -15.67 -4.60
N ARG A 159 26.56 -14.50 -4.08
CA ARG A 159 27.78 -13.79 -4.49
C ARG A 159 29.00 -14.33 -3.75
N VAL A 160 30.18 -14.01 -4.30
CA VAL A 160 31.49 -14.40 -3.76
C VAL A 160 31.74 -13.86 -2.33
N GLU A 161 31.01 -12.83 -1.93
CA GLU A 161 31.14 -12.14 -0.64
C GLU A 161 29.99 -12.47 0.34
N ASP A 162 28.95 -13.17 -0.11
CA ASP A 162 27.80 -13.47 0.76
C ASP A 162 28.18 -14.52 1.81
N SER A 163 27.85 -14.25 3.07
CA SER A 163 27.73 -15.31 4.07
C SER A 163 26.44 -16.11 3.82
N LEU A 164 26.35 -17.33 4.36
CA LEU A 164 25.10 -18.08 4.27
C LEU A 164 23.93 -17.35 4.94
N GLU A 165 24.18 -16.65 6.03
CA GLU A 165 23.16 -15.91 6.77
C GLU A 165 22.59 -14.77 5.92
N ASP A 166 23.45 -14.05 5.18
CA ASP A 166 23.02 -13.03 4.22
C ASP A 166 22.17 -13.62 3.09
N ALA A 167 22.60 -14.75 2.53
CA ALA A 167 21.85 -15.45 1.47
C ALA A 167 20.47 -15.92 1.99
N MET A 168 20.41 -16.47 3.20
CA MET A 168 19.17 -16.93 3.82
C MET A 168 18.18 -15.78 4.07
N VAL A 169 18.65 -14.67 4.66
CA VAL A 169 17.81 -13.49 4.91
C VAL A 169 17.23 -12.95 3.61
N LYS A 170 18.06 -12.85 2.56
CA LYS A 170 17.62 -12.37 1.23
C LYS A 170 16.56 -13.28 0.61
N THR A 171 16.70 -14.60 0.73
CA THR A 171 15.75 -15.57 0.15
C THR A 171 14.43 -15.62 0.94
N VAL A 172 14.48 -15.53 2.27
CA VAL A 172 13.28 -15.48 3.14
C VAL A 172 12.50 -14.17 2.95
N ALA A 173 13.21 -13.04 2.89
CA ALA A 173 12.59 -11.75 2.62
C ALA A 173 11.93 -11.69 1.24
N GLN A 174 12.38 -12.48 0.27
CA GLN A 174 11.76 -12.57 -1.05
C GLN A 174 10.48 -13.41 -1.03
N LEU A 175 10.49 -14.56 -0.35
CA LEU A 175 9.28 -15.41 -0.19
C LEU A 175 8.17 -14.66 0.55
N ASN A 176 8.52 -13.94 1.62
CA ASN A 176 7.55 -13.19 2.42
C ASN A 176 6.97 -11.95 1.72
N LYS A 177 7.65 -11.38 0.72
CA LYS A 177 7.11 -10.24 -0.07
C LYS A 177 5.95 -10.61 -0.99
N LYS A 178 5.65 -11.91 -1.16
CA LYS A 178 4.69 -12.39 -2.17
C LYS A 178 3.50 -13.16 -1.60
N VAL A 179 3.14 -12.89 -0.33
CA VAL A 179 2.00 -13.49 0.38
C VAL A 179 0.64 -13.27 -0.33
N PHE A 180 0.55 -12.38 -1.32
CA PHE A 180 -0.71 -12.07 -2.00
C PHE A 180 -1.02 -12.74 -3.35
N HIS A 181 -0.17 -13.62 -3.93
CA HIS A 181 -0.56 -14.39 -5.14
C HIS A 181 -0.27 -15.90 -5.06
N LYS A 182 -1.27 -16.69 -5.45
CA LYS A 182 -1.19 -18.14 -5.73
C LYS A 182 -0.29 -18.39 -6.95
N CYS A 183 0.61 -19.37 -6.84
CA CYS A 183 1.60 -19.86 -7.83
C CYS A 183 2.87 -19.00 -7.98
N CYS A 184 3.98 -19.55 -7.48
CA CYS A 184 5.31 -18.96 -7.47
C CYS A 184 5.92 -18.83 -8.86
N ARG A 185 6.60 -17.70 -9.11
CA ARG A 185 8.03 -17.62 -9.50
C ARG A 185 8.46 -16.19 -9.86
N SER A 186 9.67 -15.81 -9.45
CA SER A 186 10.51 -14.89 -10.23
C SER A 186 11.97 -15.25 -9.97
N PHE A 187 12.79 -15.32 -11.02
CA PHE A 187 14.23 -15.42 -10.89
C PHE A 187 14.78 -14.04 -11.12
N PHE A 188 15.64 -13.60 -10.21
CA PHE A 188 16.42 -12.40 -10.43
C PHE A 188 17.87 -12.71 -10.10
N ILE A 189 18.75 -12.43 -11.05
CA ILE A 189 20.15 -12.14 -10.78
C ILE A 189 20.14 -10.79 -10.05
N ILE A 190 20.04 -10.80 -8.74
CA ILE A 190 20.10 -9.55 -7.98
C ILE A 190 21.56 -9.18 -7.82
N ASN A 191 21.98 -8.17 -8.60
CA ASN A 191 23.12 -7.29 -8.30
C ASN A 191 22.77 -6.18 -7.28
N ASP A 192 21.60 -6.22 -6.62
CA ASP A 192 21.21 -5.20 -5.65
C ASP A 192 21.66 -5.49 -4.22
N PHE A 193 22.74 -4.81 -3.85
CA PHE A 193 23.12 -4.50 -2.47
C PHE A 193 22.15 -3.46 -1.83
N GLU A 194 21.18 -2.93 -2.59
CA GLU A 194 20.33 -1.79 -2.24
C GLU A 194 19.03 -2.14 -1.50
N PHE A 195 18.49 -3.36 -1.59
CA PHE A 195 17.17 -3.65 -0.97
C PHE A 195 17.27 -4.03 0.52
N THR A 196 18.28 -4.78 0.95
CA THR A 196 18.45 -5.17 2.37
C THR A 196 18.94 -4.01 3.22
N THR A 197 19.86 -3.19 2.68
CA THR A 197 20.18 -1.87 3.21
C THR A 197 18.96 -0.97 3.16
N GLY A 198 18.17 -1.06 2.09
CA GLY A 198 16.93 -0.31 1.90
C GLY A 198 15.86 -0.58 2.97
N TYR A 199 15.57 -1.84 3.35
CA TYR A 199 14.55 -2.15 4.35
C TYR A 199 14.94 -1.65 5.76
N ASN A 200 16.19 -1.89 6.16
CA ASN A 200 16.68 -1.40 7.46
C ASN A 200 16.74 0.14 7.47
N SER A 201 17.16 0.78 6.37
CA SER A 201 17.13 2.24 6.29
C SER A 201 15.69 2.77 6.32
N LEU A 202 14.74 2.13 5.63
CA LEU A 202 13.33 2.53 5.68
C LEU A 202 12.77 2.40 7.10
N SER A 203 13.12 1.34 7.82
CA SER A 203 12.72 1.16 9.22
C SER A 203 13.26 2.27 10.13
N GLU A 204 14.48 2.75 9.89
CA GLU A 204 15.04 3.91 10.60
C GLU A 204 14.37 5.23 10.16
N GLU A 205 14.09 5.38 8.86
CA GLU A 205 13.54 6.59 8.25
C GLU A 205 12.04 6.79 8.57
N VAL A 206 11.27 5.70 8.72
CA VAL A 206 9.79 5.71 8.89
C VAL A 206 9.35 6.57 10.06
N CYS A 207 10.14 6.59 11.14
CA CYS A 207 9.86 7.37 12.34
C CYS A 207 9.97 8.88 12.07
N SER A 208 10.93 9.28 11.23
CA SER A 208 11.13 10.68 10.84
C SER A 208 10.18 11.12 9.71
N ALA A 209 9.80 10.20 8.83
CA ALA A 209 8.99 10.45 7.65
C ALA A 209 7.59 11.02 7.97
N LEU A 210 7.01 10.69 9.14
CA LEU A 210 5.72 11.28 9.57
C LEU A 210 5.85 12.78 9.84
N ASN A 211 6.94 13.20 10.50
CA ASN A 211 7.19 14.61 10.77
C ASN A 211 7.56 15.39 9.49
N ASN A 212 8.14 14.70 8.50
CA ASN A 212 8.52 15.26 7.22
C ASN A 212 7.36 15.36 6.20
N LYS A 213 6.13 14.95 6.59
CA LYS A 213 4.94 14.92 5.71
C LYS A 213 5.15 14.06 4.45
N GLU A 214 5.87 12.96 4.57
CA GLU A 214 6.14 12.05 3.46
C GLU A 214 5.03 11.01 3.26
N PHE A 215 4.10 10.91 4.22
CA PHE A 215 2.95 10.02 4.12
C PHE A 215 1.74 10.76 3.58
N THR A 216 0.99 10.07 2.72
CA THR A 216 -0.23 10.62 2.15
C THR A 216 -1.28 9.54 1.95
N VAL A 217 -2.54 9.97 1.88
CA VAL A 217 -3.69 9.10 1.68
C VAL A 217 -4.08 9.14 0.20
N TYR A 218 -4.06 7.96 -0.42
CA TYR A 218 -4.64 7.74 -1.73
C TYR A 218 -6.07 7.24 -1.55
N PHE A 219 -6.93 7.58 -2.50
CA PHE A 219 -8.33 7.17 -2.52
C PHE A 219 -8.58 6.29 -3.73
N GLN A 220 -9.07 5.08 -3.50
CA GLN A 220 -9.53 4.22 -4.57
C GLN A 220 -11.06 4.28 -4.65
N PRO A 221 -11.65 4.80 -5.74
CA PRO A 221 -13.10 4.89 -5.87
C PRO A 221 -13.76 3.51 -5.99
N GLN A 222 -14.98 3.43 -5.45
CA GLN A 222 -15.89 2.28 -5.58
C GLN A 222 -17.05 2.69 -6.49
N TYR A 223 -17.27 1.92 -7.55
CA TYR A 223 -18.21 2.24 -8.61
C TYR A 223 -19.46 1.37 -8.56
N ASN A 224 -20.62 1.97 -8.75
CA ASN A 224 -21.81 1.23 -9.12
C ASN A 224 -21.69 0.78 -10.58
N ILE A 225 -21.67 -0.52 -10.84
CA ILE A 225 -21.42 -1.08 -12.18
C ILE A 225 -22.55 -0.86 -13.20
N TYR A 226 -23.70 -0.37 -12.74
CA TYR A 226 -24.85 -0.07 -13.60
C TYR A 226 -24.91 1.41 -13.95
N THR A 227 -24.66 2.30 -12.98
CA THR A 227 -24.70 3.76 -13.21
C THR A 227 -23.33 4.33 -13.57
N ASN A 228 -22.24 3.58 -13.34
CA ASN A 228 -20.86 4.05 -13.40
C ASN A 228 -20.58 5.26 -12.48
N GLU A 229 -21.42 5.46 -11.47
CA GLU A 229 -21.23 6.52 -10.47
C GLU A 229 -20.38 6.02 -9.31
N ILE A 230 -19.61 6.93 -8.73
CA ILE A 230 -18.84 6.67 -7.51
C ILE A 230 -19.80 6.67 -6.32
N VAL A 231 -19.83 5.57 -5.58
CA VAL A 231 -20.72 5.34 -4.43
C VAL A 231 -19.98 5.21 -3.10
N GLY A 232 -18.65 5.16 -3.15
CA GLY A 232 -17.76 5.02 -2.00
C GLY A 232 -16.30 5.17 -2.42
N ALA A 233 -15.39 5.11 -1.47
CA ALA A 233 -13.96 4.96 -1.74
C ALA A 233 -13.24 4.26 -0.58
N GLU A 234 -12.05 3.74 -0.86
CA GLU A 234 -11.15 3.23 0.15
C GLU A 234 -9.94 4.17 0.30
N ALA A 235 -9.61 4.49 1.55
CA ALA A 235 -8.44 5.27 1.92
C ALA A 235 -7.24 4.35 2.14
N LEU A 236 -6.16 4.61 1.40
CA LEU A 236 -4.99 3.76 1.30
C LEU A 236 -3.74 4.57 1.62
N LEU A 237 -3.01 4.16 2.65
CA LEU A 237 -1.75 4.79 3.04
C LEU A 237 -0.69 4.60 1.94
N ARG A 238 0.06 5.66 1.64
CA ARG A 238 1.25 5.61 0.79
C ARG A 238 2.36 6.42 1.42
N TRP A 239 3.61 5.97 1.25
CA TRP A 239 4.79 6.74 1.63
C TRP A 239 5.48 7.26 0.38
N GLU A 240 5.43 8.57 0.17
CA GLU A 240 6.13 9.27 -0.90
C GLU A 240 7.55 9.59 -0.46
N HIS A 241 8.43 8.61 -0.61
CA HIS A 241 9.81 8.72 -0.20
C HIS A 241 10.59 9.70 -1.11
N PRO A 242 11.35 10.67 -0.55
CA PRO A 242 11.98 11.73 -1.33
C PRO A 242 12.96 11.23 -2.41
N THR A 243 13.61 10.09 -2.15
CA THR A 243 14.59 9.50 -3.08
C THR A 243 14.14 8.18 -3.71
N ARG A 244 13.09 7.53 -3.19
CA ARG A 244 12.67 6.17 -3.61
C ARG A 244 11.30 6.13 -4.27
N GLY A 245 10.65 7.29 -4.40
CA GLY A 245 9.32 7.38 -4.95
C GLY A 245 8.28 6.77 -4.01
N ILE A 246 7.19 6.26 -4.59
CA ILE A 246 6.05 5.76 -3.81
C ILE A 246 6.34 4.36 -3.29
N ILE A 247 6.36 4.21 -1.97
CA ILE A 247 6.41 2.93 -1.27
C ILE A 247 4.98 2.49 -0.95
N LEU A 248 4.66 1.27 -1.38
CA LEU A 248 3.33 0.69 -1.27
C LEU A 248 3.10 0.01 0.09
N PRO A 249 1.83 -0.20 0.51
CA PRO A 249 1.48 -0.82 1.79
C PRO A 249 2.12 -2.18 2.01
N GLU A 250 2.34 -2.99 0.97
CA GLU A 250 2.93 -4.33 1.09
C GLU A 250 4.37 -4.29 1.62
N VAL A 251 5.06 -3.16 1.43
CA VAL A 251 6.40 -2.91 2.00
C VAL A 251 6.31 -2.10 3.29
N LEU A 252 5.38 -1.14 3.35
CA LEU A 252 5.25 -0.21 4.47
C LEU A 252 4.62 -0.85 5.72
N ILE A 253 3.55 -1.62 5.58
CA ILE A 253 2.81 -2.20 6.72
C ILE A 253 3.72 -3.09 7.59
N PRO A 254 4.51 -4.03 7.03
CA PRO A 254 5.44 -4.83 7.85
C PRO A 254 6.43 -3.97 8.65
N ILE A 255 6.93 -2.88 8.05
CA ILE A 255 7.83 -1.94 8.73
C ILE A 255 7.11 -1.25 9.90
N LEU A 256 5.85 -0.84 9.71
CA LEU A 256 5.04 -0.20 10.75
C LEU A 256 4.68 -1.16 11.88
N GLU A 257 4.42 -2.44 11.57
CA GLU A 257 4.18 -3.51 12.54
C GLU A 257 5.44 -3.79 13.37
N ASP A 258 6.59 -4.01 12.71
CA ASP A 258 7.88 -4.25 13.37
C ASP A 258 8.25 -3.12 14.35
N ASN A 259 7.83 -1.88 14.05
CA ASN A 259 8.08 -0.70 14.88
C ASN A 259 6.93 -0.34 15.85
N ASN A 260 5.87 -1.15 15.93
CA ASN A 260 4.66 -0.87 16.74
C ASN A 260 4.08 0.54 16.47
N GLN A 261 4.12 1.01 15.22
CA GLN A 261 3.59 2.31 14.81
C GLN A 261 2.29 2.20 14.01
N LEU A 262 1.87 1.00 13.59
CA LEU A 262 0.75 0.82 12.67
C LEU A 262 -0.53 1.55 13.13
N SER A 263 -0.94 1.39 14.39
CA SER A 263 -2.14 2.06 14.94
C SER A 263 -2.08 3.59 14.85
N LYS A 264 -0.90 4.18 15.02
CA LYS A 264 -0.68 5.63 14.87
C LYS A 264 -0.91 6.08 13.43
N PHE A 265 -0.49 5.28 12.46
CA PHE A 265 -0.69 5.56 11.04
C PHE A 265 -2.13 5.32 10.59
N GLU A 266 -2.81 4.31 11.14
CA GLU A 266 -4.25 4.10 10.92
C GLU A 266 -5.06 5.29 11.44
N ASN A 267 -4.74 5.80 12.64
CA ASN A 267 -5.34 7.02 13.17
C ASN A 267 -5.05 8.25 12.31
N PHE A 268 -3.84 8.36 11.75
CA PHE A 268 -3.50 9.43 10.80
C PHE A 268 -4.35 9.34 9.53
N VAL A 269 -4.49 8.16 8.93
CA VAL A 269 -5.34 7.95 7.73
C VAL A 269 -6.78 8.32 8.05
N PHE A 270 -7.30 7.87 9.19
CA PHE A 270 -8.67 8.16 9.61
C PHE A 270 -8.92 9.66 9.82
N GLU A 271 -7.99 10.37 10.46
CA GLU A 271 -8.05 11.81 10.67
C GLU A 271 -8.04 12.57 9.32
N GLU A 272 -7.21 12.15 8.35
CA GLU A 272 -7.18 12.73 7.01
C GLU A 272 -8.49 12.51 6.24
N VAL A 273 -9.12 11.33 6.40
CA VAL A 273 -10.44 11.05 5.83
C VAL A 273 -11.53 11.91 6.47
N CYS A 274 -11.52 12.06 7.79
CA CYS A 274 -12.42 12.97 8.51
C CYS A 274 -12.26 14.40 8.00
N HIS A 275 -11.03 14.87 7.88
CA HIS A 275 -10.72 16.20 7.36
C HIS A 275 -11.22 16.39 5.91
N PHE A 276 -10.98 15.41 5.04
CA PHE A 276 -11.46 15.42 3.65
C PHE A 276 -12.98 15.52 3.57
N LEU A 277 -13.70 14.67 4.31
CA LEU A 277 -15.16 14.66 4.33
C LEU A 277 -15.73 15.96 4.90
N ALA A 278 -15.14 16.50 5.97
CA ALA A 278 -15.56 17.75 6.57
C ALA A 278 -15.43 18.93 5.59
N LEU A 279 -14.34 19.01 4.84
CA LEU A 279 -14.16 20.04 3.81
C LEU A 279 -15.24 19.93 2.73
N ARG A 280 -15.52 18.73 2.24
CA ARG A 280 -16.55 18.52 1.20
C ARG A 280 -17.95 18.86 1.72
N LEU A 281 -18.28 18.49 2.95
CA LEU A 281 -19.54 18.87 3.60
C LEU A 281 -19.68 20.39 3.74
N ALA A 282 -18.62 21.08 4.17
CA ALA A 282 -18.61 22.53 4.34
C ALA A 282 -18.80 23.27 3.01
N LEU A 283 -18.31 22.68 1.90
CA LEU A 283 -18.46 23.21 0.53
C LEU A 283 -19.76 22.79 -0.16
N GLY A 284 -20.61 21.96 0.48
CA GLY A 284 -21.83 21.44 -0.14
C GLY A 284 -21.56 20.50 -1.32
N LEU A 285 -20.39 19.87 -1.35
CA LEU A 285 -19.99 18.92 -2.40
C LEU A 285 -20.53 17.53 -2.11
N GLN A 286 -20.57 16.68 -3.14
CA GLN A 286 -20.98 15.29 -3.00
C GLN A 286 -20.05 14.56 -2.02
N VAL A 287 -20.65 13.81 -1.11
CA VAL A 287 -19.96 12.94 -0.15
C VAL A 287 -20.55 11.54 -0.20
N PHE A 288 -19.73 10.55 0.14
CA PHE A 288 -20.08 9.14 0.21
C PHE A 288 -19.23 8.48 1.31
N PRO A 289 -19.57 7.25 1.73
CA PRO A 289 -18.79 6.54 2.73
C PRO A 289 -17.36 6.25 2.27
N ILE A 290 -16.38 6.39 3.16
CA ILE A 290 -14.97 6.09 2.91
C ILE A 290 -14.49 5.01 3.89
N SER A 291 -13.95 3.91 3.35
CA SER A 291 -13.29 2.82 4.09
C SER A 291 -11.91 3.22 4.59
N CYS A 292 -11.63 2.90 5.85
CA CYS A 292 -10.31 2.97 6.46
C CYS A 292 -9.95 1.59 7.02
N ASN A 293 -8.77 1.09 6.67
CA ASN A 293 -8.26 -0.21 7.13
C ASN A 293 -7.75 -0.13 8.57
N PHE A 294 -8.08 -1.15 9.36
CA PHE A 294 -7.58 -1.29 10.73
C PHE A 294 -7.08 -2.71 11.02
N SER A 295 -5.92 -2.76 11.69
CA SER A 295 -5.28 -3.95 12.22
C SER A 295 -6.01 -4.48 13.46
N PHE A 296 -5.77 -5.75 13.77
CA PHE A 296 -6.38 -6.40 14.92
C PHE A 296 -5.83 -5.88 16.24
N GLU A 297 -4.54 -5.56 16.26
CA GLU A 297 -3.85 -4.97 17.39
C GLU A 297 -4.47 -3.64 17.76
N HIS A 298 -4.80 -2.80 16.78
CA HIS A 298 -5.47 -1.52 17.02
C HIS A 298 -6.94 -1.71 17.39
N PHE A 299 -7.65 -2.62 16.73
CA PHE A 299 -9.04 -2.95 17.05
C PHE A 299 -9.22 -3.48 18.49
N LYS A 300 -8.17 -4.08 19.06
CA LYS A 300 -8.14 -4.54 20.45
C LYS A 300 -7.80 -3.46 21.47
N ASP A 301 -7.35 -2.29 21.03
CA ASP A 301 -7.04 -1.18 21.94
C ASP A 301 -8.32 -0.73 22.66
N GLU A 302 -8.25 -0.62 23.99
CA GLU A 302 -9.38 -0.17 24.82
C GLU A 302 -9.90 1.22 24.41
N ASN A 303 -9.03 2.06 23.83
CA ASN A 303 -9.36 3.42 23.40
C ASN A 303 -9.73 3.52 21.91
N PHE A 304 -9.77 2.40 21.18
CA PHE A 304 -9.99 2.38 19.73
C PHE A 304 -11.25 3.16 19.34
N ILE A 305 -12.40 2.75 19.88
CA ILE A 305 -13.70 3.35 19.55
C ILE A 305 -13.76 4.83 19.94
N ASP A 306 -13.26 5.17 21.14
CA ASP A 306 -13.26 6.54 21.63
C ASP A 306 -12.37 7.45 20.76
N SER A 307 -11.24 6.95 20.28
CA SER A 307 -10.35 7.69 19.40
C SER A 307 -10.97 8.00 18.04
N LEU A 308 -11.67 7.04 17.43
CA LEU A 308 -12.38 7.24 16.16
C LEU A 308 -13.53 8.24 16.33
N LYS A 309 -14.27 8.12 17.44
CA LYS A 309 -15.34 9.05 17.77
C LYS A 309 -14.82 10.47 17.95
N GLU A 310 -13.75 10.65 18.74
CA GLU A 310 -13.17 11.97 18.97
C GLU A 310 -12.72 12.63 17.66
N ALA A 311 -12.05 11.88 16.78
CA ALA A 311 -11.63 12.36 15.47
C ALA A 311 -12.83 12.79 14.59
N ALA A 312 -13.87 11.95 14.51
CA ALA A 312 -15.05 12.25 13.70
C ALA A 312 -15.83 13.46 14.25
N ASP A 313 -16.03 13.54 15.56
CA ASP A 313 -16.73 14.63 16.25
C ASP A 313 -15.96 15.95 16.13
N LYS A 314 -14.63 15.91 16.29
CA LYS A 314 -13.74 17.08 16.11
C LYS A 314 -13.92 17.74 14.75
N HIS A 315 -14.10 16.94 13.70
CA HIS A 315 -14.31 17.43 12.33
C HIS A 315 -15.79 17.61 11.94
N ASN A 316 -16.73 17.31 12.85
CA ASN A 316 -18.18 17.33 12.61
C ASN A 316 -18.61 16.45 11.41
N VAL A 317 -17.97 15.30 11.23
CA VAL A 317 -18.30 14.35 10.16
C VAL A 317 -19.39 13.39 10.65
N PRO A 318 -20.50 13.21 9.93
CA PRO A 318 -21.47 12.17 10.25
C PRO A 318 -20.81 10.78 10.22
N HIS A 319 -20.85 10.05 11.34
CA HIS A 319 -20.15 8.76 11.50
C HIS A 319 -20.50 7.73 10.44
N LYS A 320 -21.72 7.77 9.88
CA LYS A 320 -22.18 6.90 8.79
C LYS A 320 -21.39 7.01 7.47
N LEU A 321 -20.57 8.06 7.33
CA LEU A 321 -19.67 8.27 6.19
C LEU A 321 -18.29 7.64 6.42
N LEU A 322 -18.02 7.14 7.62
CA LEU A 322 -16.76 6.53 8.01
C LEU A 322 -16.99 5.03 8.14
N VAL A 323 -16.30 4.26 7.29
CA VAL A 323 -16.40 2.80 7.27
C VAL A 323 -15.13 2.23 7.89
N VAL A 324 -15.30 1.46 8.97
CA VAL A 324 -14.22 0.71 9.62
C VAL A 324 -14.08 -0.62 8.89
N GLU A 325 -12.92 -0.84 8.30
CA GLU A 325 -12.64 -2.03 7.52
C GLU A 325 -11.68 -2.98 8.24
N LEU A 326 -12.10 -4.24 8.37
CA LEU A 326 -11.40 -5.29 9.13
C LEU A 326 -11.26 -6.54 8.27
N ALA A 327 -10.07 -7.16 8.26
CA ALA A 327 -9.87 -8.40 7.50
C ALA A 327 -10.64 -9.60 8.12
N GLU A 328 -11.10 -10.51 7.24
CA GLU A 328 -11.88 -11.72 7.57
C GLU A 328 -11.29 -12.52 8.77
N ARG A 329 -9.98 -12.76 8.74
CA ARG A 329 -9.27 -13.51 9.78
C ARG A 329 -9.38 -12.89 11.17
N LEU A 330 -9.38 -11.55 11.24
CA LEU A 330 -9.38 -10.83 12.52
C LEU A 330 -10.69 -11.02 13.28
N LEU A 331 -11.80 -11.09 12.55
CA LEU A 331 -13.12 -11.36 13.12
C LEU A 331 -13.28 -12.83 13.57
N ALA A 332 -12.57 -13.74 12.90
CA ALA A 332 -12.62 -15.18 13.20
C ALA A 332 -11.85 -15.55 14.48
N ASP A 333 -10.78 -14.81 14.80
CA ASP A 333 -9.89 -15.11 15.93
C ASP A 333 -10.59 -15.01 17.30
N ASP A 334 -11.48 -14.02 17.50
CA ASP A 334 -12.32 -13.89 18.69
C ASP A 334 -13.69 -13.28 18.36
N VAL A 335 -14.61 -14.13 17.89
CA VAL A 335 -15.95 -13.75 17.42
C VAL A 335 -16.77 -13.01 18.49
N ASN A 336 -16.65 -13.39 19.76
CA ASN A 336 -17.44 -12.76 20.83
C ASN A 336 -16.94 -11.35 21.12
N PHE A 337 -15.62 -11.18 21.25
CA PHE A 337 -15.03 -9.86 21.43
C PHE A 337 -15.29 -8.97 20.21
N ALA A 338 -15.08 -9.49 19.01
CA ALA A 338 -15.30 -8.77 17.77
C ALA A 338 -16.76 -8.34 17.61
N GLY A 339 -17.71 -9.21 17.91
CA GLY A 339 -19.14 -8.88 17.91
C GLY A 339 -19.49 -7.73 18.84
N MET A 340 -18.98 -7.75 20.09
CA MET A 340 -19.20 -6.67 21.05
C MET A 340 -18.64 -5.32 20.57
N GLN A 341 -17.42 -5.30 20.03
CA GLN A 341 -16.79 -4.09 19.52
C GLN A 341 -17.50 -3.55 18.27
N VAL A 342 -17.90 -4.45 17.36
CA VAL A 342 -18.68 -4.09 16.17
C VAL A 342 -20.02 -3.48 16.55
N ASP A 343 -20.75 -4.09 17.47
CA ASP A 343 -22.03 -3.55 17.93
C ASP A 343 -21.87 -2.16 18.55
N GLU A 344 -20.81 -1.93 19.33
CA GLU A 344 -20.53 -0.61 19.91
C GLU A 344 -20.21 0.43 18.83
N LEU A 345 -19.34 0.12 17.85
CA LEU A 345 -19.07 1.00 16.72
C LEU A 345 -20.34 1.38 15.95
N LYS A 346 -21.23 0.40 15.73
CA LYS A 346 -22.51 0.63 15.06
C LYS A 346 -23.47 1.47 15.90
N ASN A 347 -23.48 1.31 17.22
CA ASN A 347 -24.24 2.17 18.13
C ASN A 347 -23.76 3.62 18.07
N GLN A 348 -22.45 3.84 17.84
CA GLN A 348 -21.91 5.18 17.58
C GLN A 348 -22.21 5.67 16.14
N GLY A 349 -22.73 4.82 15.25
CA GLY A 349 -23.16 5.18 13.90
C GLY A 349 -22.12 4.96 12.81
N PHE A 350 -20.99 4.31 13.11
CA PHE A 350 -20.03 3.87 12.11
C PHE A 350 -20.58 2.70 11.28
N LYS A 351 -20.04 2.53 10.07
CA LYS A 351 -20.30 1.33 9.25
C LYS A 351 -19.14 0.36 9.37
N ILE A 352 -19.44 -0.93 9.30
CA ILE A 352 -18.43 -2.00 9.36
C ILE A 352 -18.33 -2.72 8.02
N ALA A 353 -17.11 -2.81 7.49
CA ALA A 353 -16.75 -3.60 6.33
C ALA A 353 -15.84 -4.77 6.72
N VAL A 354 -16.10 -5.93 6.12
CA VAL A 354 -15.20 -7.08 6.19
C VAL A 354 -14.42 -7.21 4.89
N ASP A 355 -13.10 -7.21 5.00
CA ASP A 355 -12.18 -7.31 3.88
C ASP A 355 -11.69 -8.74 3.62
N ASN A 356 -11.31 -9.04 2.38
CA ASN A 356 -10.86 -10.34 1.87
C ASN A 356 -11.86 -11.49 2.09
N PHE A 357 -13.17 -11.20 2.11
CA PHE A 357 -14.19 -12.21 2.39
C PHE A 357 -14.20 -13.32 1.32
N GLY A 358 -14.10 -14.57 1.77
CA GLY A 358 -14.01 -15.76 0.92
C GLY A 358 -12.61 -16.38 0.87
N ALA A 359 -11.66 -15.86 1.66
CA ALA A 359 -10.35 -16.47 1.86
C ALA A 359 -10.41 -17.75 2.72
N GLY A 360 -11.51 -17.98 3.43
CA GLY A 360 -11.81 -19.27 4.10
C GLY A 360 -11.72 -19.25 5.62
N TYR A 361 -11.67 -18.07 6.24
CA TYR A 361 -11.52 -17.88 7.69
C TYR A 361 -12.88 -17.69 8.41
N LEU A 362 -13.85 -17.06 7.76
CA LEU A 362 -15.22 -16.88 8.24
C LEU A 362 -16.16 -17.84 7.52
N SER A 363 -16.86 -18.64 8.32
CA SER A 363 -18.05 -19.32 7.82
C SER A 363 -19.21 -18.33 7.69
N LEU A 364 -20.13 -18.55 6.76
CA LEU A 364 -21.37 -17.76 6.61
C LEU A 364 -22.18 -17.66 7.91
N ARG A 365 -21.97 -18.59 8.86
CA ARG A 365 -22.57 -18.56 10.19
C ARG A 365 -22.10 -17.38 11.01
N ILE A 366 -20.86 -16.91 10.88
CA ILE A 366 -20.35 -15.80 11.69
C ILE A 366 -21.02 -14.48 11.29
N LEU A 367 -21.53 -14.37 10.05
CA LEU A 367 -22.36 -13.24 9.63
C LEU A 367 -23.70 -13.15 10.38
N SER A 368 -24.15 -14.22 11.07
CA SER A 368 -25.31 -14.13 11.98
C SER A 368 -24.95 -13.59 13.35
N ASP A 369 -23.68 -13.68 13.74
CA ASP A 369 -23.20 -13.35 15.08
C ASP A 369 -22.56 -11.94 15.12
N ILE A 370 -22.08 -11.44 13.98
CA ILE A 370 -21.47 -10.12 13.84
C ILE A 370 -22.27 -9.29 12.83
N SER A 371 -22.79 -8.14 13.27
CA SER A 371 -23.61 -7.26 12.42
C SER A 371 -22.74 -6.40 11.49
N VAL A 372 -22.39 -6.92 10.32
CA VAL A 372 -21.59 -6.19 9.32
C VAL A 372 -22.48 -5.44 8.31
N ASP A 373 -22.00 -4.35 7.73
CA ASP A 373 -22.75 -3.57 6.73
C ASP A 373 -22.26 -3.81 5.30
N ILE A 374 -20.97 -4.14 5.17
CA ILE A 374 -20.29 -4.30 3.87
C ILE A 374 -19.46 -5.59 3.89
N LEU A 375 -19.52 -6.36 2.80
CA LEU A 375 -18.65 -7.50 2.52
C LEU A 375 -17.85 -7.22 1.26
N LYS A 376 -16.52 -7.13 1.38
CA LYS A 376 -15.60 -7.00 0.26
C LYS A 376 -15.10 -8.38 -0.14
N ILE A 377 -15.39 -8.79 -1.38
CA ILE A 377 -15.06 -10.09 -1.93
C ILE A 377 -13.63 -10.07 -2.44
N ASP A 378 -12.81 -11.00 -1.93
CA ASP A 378 -11.39 -11.13 -2.31
C ASP A 378 -11.24 -11.27 -3.83
N LYS A 379 -10.33 -10.49 -4.42
CA LYS A 379 -10.03 -10.46 -5.86
C LYS A 379 -9.77 -11.84 -6.47
N ARG A 380 -9.25 -12.80 -5.69
CA ARG A 380 -8.96 -14.17 -6.12
C ARG A 380 -10.23 -14.93 -6.48
N MET A 381 -11.36 -14.61 -5.86
CA MET A 381 -12.64 -15.24 -6.19
C MET A 381 -13.09 -14.87 -7.61
N LEU A 382 -12.89 -13.60 -8.00
CA LEU A 382 -13.18 -13.13 -9.36
C LEU A 382 -12.13 -13.59 -10.36
N ALA A 383 -10.86 -13.58 -9.99
CA ALA A 383 -9.77 -14.05 -10.85
C ALA A 383 -9.84 -15.57 -11.13
N ALA A 384 -10.40 -16.36 -10.21
CA ALA A 384 -10.57 -17.80 -10.36
C ALA A 384 -11.90 -18.23 -11.03
N CYS A 385 -12.74 -17.28 -11.46
CA CYS A 385 -14.02 -17.57 -12.12
C CYS A 385 -13.85 -18.09 -13.57
N ASP A 386 -13.22 -19.26 -13.72
CA ASP A 386 -13.07 -19.93 -15.02
C ASP A 386 -14.17 -20.99 -15.28
N ASN A 387 -15.04 -21.25 -14.30
CA ASN A 387 -16.08 -22.28 -14.42
C ASN A 387 -17.43 -21.87 -13.80
N ASP A 388 -18.50 -22.53 -14.24
CA ASP A 388 -19.88 -22.30 -13.78
C ASP A 388 -20.10 -22.47 -12.27
N LYS A 389 -19.24 -23.23 -11.58
CA LYS A 389 -19.39 -23.51 -10.15
C LYS A 389 -19.00 -22.28 -9.33
N ASP A 390 -17.90 -21.63 -9.67
CA ASP A 390 -17.41 -20.45 -8.95
C ASP A 390 -18.37 -19.27 -9.10
N ILE A 391 -18.92 -19.06 -10.30
CA ILE A 391 -19.97 -18.07 -10.55
C ILE A 391 -21.22 -18.34 -9.70
N LYS A 392 -21.63 -19.62 -9.55
CA LYS A 392 -22.77 -20.00 -8.69
C LYS A 392 -22.49 -19.76 -7.21
N ILE A 393 -21.25 -19.93 -6.76
CA ILE A 393 -20.85 -19.64 -5.37
C ILE A 393 -20.99 -18.14 -5.10
N ILE A 394 -20.39 -17.29 -5.94
CA ILE A 394 -20.50 -15.82 -5.80
C ILE A 394 -21.97 -15.38 -5.86
N LYS A 395 -22.76 -15.96 -6.77
CA LYS A 395 -24.21 -15.69 -6.85
C LYS A 395 -24.95 -16.06 -5.56
N GLY A 396 -24.62 -17.20 -4.96
CA GLY A 396 -25.17 -17.61 -3.68
C GLY A 396 -24.80 -16.64 -2.56
N MET A 397 -23.54 -16.22 -2.50
CA MET A 397 -23.06 -15.24 -1.53
C MET A 397 -23.75 -13.89 -1.70
N ALA A 398 -23.89 -13.40 -2.94
CA ALA A 398 -24.59 -12.15 -3.26
C ALA A 398 -26.06 -12.20 -2.83
N ALA A 399 -26.73 -13.33 -3.04
CA ALA A 399 -28.10 -13.53 -2.57
C ALA A 399 -28.19 -13.50 -1.04
N ILE A 400 -27.30 -14.19 -0.33
CA ILE A 400 -27.28 -14.19 1.14
C ILE A 400 -27.00 -12.79 1.69
N ALA A 401 -25.99 -12.09 1.17
CA ALA A 401 -25.67 -10.73 1.59
C ALA A 401 -26.88 -9.80 1.41
N LYS A 402 -27.58 -9.92 0.29
CA LYS A 402 -28.80 -9.13 0.01
C LYS A 402 -29.93 -9.41 1.01
N GLU A 403 -30.19 -10.68 1.36
CA GLU A 403 -31.22 -11.04 2.35
C GLU A 403 -30.87 -10.57 3.77
N LEU A 404 -29.59 -10.32 4.05
CA LEU A 404 -29.09 -9.80 5.32
C LEU A 404 -28.93 -8.26 5.31
N ASP A 405 -29.38 -7.58 4.26
CA ASP A 405 -29.17 -6.13 4.04
C ASP A 405 -27.68 -5.71 4.03
N ILE A 406 -26.80 -6.63 3.67
CA ILE A 406 -25.35 -6.40 3.57
C ILE A 406 -24.98 -5.99 2.15
N THR A 407 -24.22 -4.90 2.03
CA THR A 407 -23.70 -4.43 0.74
C THR A 407 -22.48 -5.25 0.33
N MET A 408 -22.50 -5.83 -0.87
CA MET A 408 -21.35 -6.54 -1.41
C MET A 408 -20.53 -5.65 -2.35
N ILE A 409 -19.21 -5.64 -2.15
CA ILE A 409 -18.22 -4.97 -3.01
C ILE A 409 -17.30 -6.04 -3.58
N CYS A 410 -17.07 -6.04 -4.89
CA CYS A 410 -16.10 -6.91 -5.53
C CYS A 410 -14.78 -6.16 -5.74
N GLU A 411 -13.69 -6.71 -5.22
CA GLU A 411 -12.37 -6.11 -5.32
C GLU A 411 -11.52 -6.69 -6.45
N GLY A 412 -10.49 -5.95 -6.86
CA GLY A 412 -9.55 -6.36 -7.89
C GLY A 412 -10.21 -6.61 -9.25
N VAL A 413 -11.25 -5.85 -9.59
CA VAL A 413 -11.88 -5.90 -10.90
C VAL A 413 -10.96 -5.24 -11.93
N GLU A 414 -10.43 -6.01 -12.86
CA GLU A 414 -9.41 -5.60 -13.83
C GLU A 414 -9.90 -5.67 -15.28
N THR A 415 -10.98 -6.43 -15.54
CA THR A 415 -11.46 -6.70 -16.92
C THR A 415 -12.96 -6.52 -17.08
N GLU A 416 -13.40 -6.20 -18.30
CA GLU A 416 -14.82 -6.11 -18.65
C GLU A 416 -15.54 -7.47 -18.47
N ALA A 417 -14.83 -8.57 -18.68
CA ALA A 417 -15.36 -9.92 -18.45
C ALA A 417 -15.76 -10.15 -16.98
N GLN A 418 -14.94 -9.68 -16.04
CA GLN A 418 -15.27 -9.73 -14.60
C GLN A 418 -16.49 -8.85 -14.28
N VAL A 419 -16.62 -7.67 -14.90
CA VAL A 419 -17.82 -6.84 -14.76
C VAL A 419 -19.07 -7.54 -15.28
N ALA A 420 -18.97 -8.28 -16.39
CA ALA A 420 -20.08 -9.07 -16.92
C ALA A 420 -20.51 -10.19 -15.94
N ILE A 421 -19.54 -10.86 -15.30
CA ILE A 421 -19.81 -11.83 -14.24
C ILE A 421 -20.53 -11.16 -13.07
N MET A 422 -20.05 -10.02 -12.59
CA MET A 422 -20.68 -9.26 -11.50
C MET A 422 -22.14 -8.91 -11.80
N LYS A 423 -22.43 -8.45 -13.02
CA LYS A 423 -23.81 -8.19 -13.47
C LYS A 423 -24.68 -9.46 -13.41
N SER A 424 -24.13 -10.62 -13.79
CA SER A 424 -24.87 -11.90 -13.77
C SER A 424 -25.21 -12.42 -12.37
N VAL A 425 -24.43 -12.00 -11.36
CA VAL A 425 -24.59 -12.40 -9.95
C VAL A 425 -25.25 -11.32 -9.10
N SER A 426 -25.69 -10.21 -9.69
CA SER A 426 -26.29 -9.06 -9.00
C SER A 426 -25.41 -8.45 -7.90
N CYS A 427 -24.08 -8.49 -8.07
CA CYS A 427 -23.16 -7.71 -7.24
C CYS A 427 -22.97 -6.34 -7.89
N ASN A 428 -23.28 -5.27 -7.17
CA ASN A 428 -23.51 -3.96 -7.79
C ASN A 428 -22.33 -2.99 -7.68
N ILE A 429 -21.38 -3.25 -6.77
CA ILE A 429 -20.28 -2.33 -6.48
C ILE A 429 -18.95 -3.00 -6.82
N ALA A 430 -18.15 -2.33 -7.64
CA ALA A 430 -16.83 -2.76 -8.05
C ALA A 430 -15.75 -1.81 -7.53
N GLN A 431 -14.61 -2.38 -7.15
CA GLN A 431 -13.37 -1.67 -6.87
C GLN A 431 -12.23 -2.37 -7.61
N GLY A 432 -11.47 -1.65 -8.42
CA GLY A 432 -10.36 -2.24 -9.17
C GLY A 432 -9.91 -1.42 -10.37
N PHE A 433 -8.80 -1.84 -10.97
CA PHE A 433 -8.09 -1.09 -12.01
C PHE A 433 -8.86 -0.96 -13.32
N TYR A 434 -9.87 -1.79 -13.56
CA TYR A 434 -10.79 -1.60 -14.68
C TYR A 434 -11.46 -0.22 -14.65
N TYR A 435 -11.83 0.25 -13.46
CA TYR A 435 -12.45 1.55 -13.27
C TYR A 435 -11.41 2.61 -12.94
N CYS A 436 -10.65 2.40 -11.87
CA CYS A 436 -9.72 3.39 -11.38
C CYS A 436 -8.64 2.79 -10.47
N GLN A 437 -7.40 3.22 -10.67
CA GLN A 437 -6.32 2.97 -9.72
C GLN A 437 -6.48 3.89 -8.49
N PRO A 438 -5.86 3.58 -7.34
CA PRO A 438 -5.76 4.52 -6.23
C PRO A 438 -5.20 5.86 -6.69
N LEU A 439 -5.88 6.95 -6.36
CA LEU A 439 -5.55 8.30 -6.77
C LEU A 439 -5.08 9.13 -5.58
N ARG A 440 -4.14 10.04 -5.78
CA ARG A 440 -3.88 11.08 -4.78
C ARG A 440 -5.14 11.92 -4.60
N ARG A 441 -5.32 12.51 -3.41
CA ARG A 441 -6.46 13.39 -3.11
C ARG A 441 -6.82 14.38 -4.24
N PRO A 442 -5.88 15.12 -4.87
CA PRO A 442 -6.23 16.08 -5.92
C PRO A 442 -6.85 15.42 -7.16
N GLN A 443 -6.27 14.31 -7.60
CA GLN A 443 -6.76 13.54 -8.74
C GLN A 443 -8.14 12.95 -8.45
N PHE A 444 -8.33 12.48 -7.21
CA PHE A 444 -9.63 11.98 -6.76
C PHE A 444 -10.69 13.10 -6.72
N GLU A 445 -10.36 14.28 -6.18
CA GLU A 445 -11.28 15.43 -6.18
C GLU A 445 -11.68 15.84 -7.60
N ASN A 446 -10.73 15.83 -8.55
CA ASN A 446 -11.02 16.10 -9.96
C ASN A 446 -12.00 15.10 -10.55
N LEU A 447 -11.76 13.81 -10.34
CA LEU A 447 -12.64 12.74 -10.79
C LEU A 447 -14.08 12.91 -10.26
N LEU A 448 -14.23 13.29 -8.98
CA LEU A 448 -15.54 13.54 -8.35
C LEU A 448 -16.27 14.77 -8.88
N ASN A 449 -15.55 15.73 -9.45
CA ASN A 449 -16.11 16.97 -9.95
C ASN A 449 -16.39 16.90 -11.47
N LEU A 450 -15.61 16.11 -12.21
CA LEU A 450 -15.84 15.83 -13.63
C LEU A 450 -17.10 15.00 -13.88
N SER A 451 -17.50 14.13 -12.94
CA SER A 451 -18.77 13.39 -13.01
C SER A 451 -20.02 14.27 -12.96
N LYS A 452 -19.89 15.59 -12.70
CA LYS A 452 -20.98 16.57 -12.88
C LYS A 452 -21.12 17.07 -14.32
N ILE A 453 -20.13 16.86 -15.19
CA ILE A 453 -20.17 17.29 -16.59
C ILE A 453 -20.84 16.20 -17.44
N GLU A 454 -22.06 15.81 -17.06
CA GLU A 454 -23.04 15.39 -18.05
C GLU A 454 -23.77 16.64 -18.53
N ILE A 455 -24.00 16.73 -19.83
CA ILE A 455 -24.64 17.84 -20.54
C ILE A 455 -26.06 18.06 -19.96
N VAL A 456 -26.17 18.88 -18.91
CA VAL A 456 -27.45 19.49 -18.51
C VAL A 456 -27.63 20.71 -19.39
N ASN A 457 -28.16 20.48 -20.59
CA ASN A 457 -28.84 21.53 -21.32
C ASN A 457 -29.92 22.14 -20.43
N ALA A 458 -29.79 23.44 -20.17
CA ALA A 458 -30.83 24.39 -19.78
C ALA A 458 -31.69 24.05 -18.53
N GLU A 459 -31.37 24.68 -17.40
CA GLU A 459 -32.15 25.83 -16.88
C GLU A 459 -31.62 26.28 -15.50
N ARG A 460 -31.46 27.59 -15.36
CA ARG A 460 -31.18 28.26 -14.09
C ARG A 460 -32.16 27.80 -13.02
N ARG A 461 -31.68 27.18 -11.95
CA ARG A 461 -32.35 27.20 -10.64
C ARG A 461 -31.51 27.95 -9.63
N SER A 462 -32.03 29.10 -9.23
CA SER A 462 -31.57 29.86 -8.07
C SER A 462 -31.73 29.02 -6.80
N ILE A 463 -30.65 28.83 -6.05
CA ILE A 463 -30.75 28.34 -4.67
C ILE A 463 -30.62 29.56 -3.75
N ASN A 464 -31.77 30.00 -3.25
CA ASN A 464 -31.87 30.93 -2.14
C ASN A 464 -31.61 30.20 -0.82
N GLY A 465 -30.69 30.75 -0.03
CA GLY A 465 -30.70 30.72 1.44
C GLY A 465 -30.28 29.42 2.11
N TYR A 466 -29.15 29.46 2.83
CA TYR A 466 -29.10 29.12 4.26
C TYR A 466 -27.84 29.75 4.87
N GLY A 467 -28.06 30.76 5.72
CA GLY A 467 -27.02 31.30 6.59
C GLY A 467 -26.65 30.26 7.66
N ARG A 468 -25.45 29.69 7.54
CA ARG A 468 -24.69 29.17 8.68
C ARG A 468 -23.28 29.72 8.54
N THR A 469 -22.78 30.32 9.60
CA THR A 469 -21.44 30.92 9.68
C THR A 469 -20.40 29.79 9.62
N VAL A 470 -20.01 29.38 8.42
CA VAL A 470 -18.91 28.44 8.20
C VAL A 470 -17.61 29.17 8.54
N LYS A 471 -16.80 28.57 9.42
CA LYS A 471 -15.43 29.03 9.68
C LYS A 471 -14.67 28.90 8.35
N LEU A 472 -14.25 30.04 7.80
CA LEU A 472 -13.52 30.12 6.53
C LEU A 472 -12.20 29.33 6.61
N PRO A 473 -11.74 28.72 5.50
CA PRO A 473 -10.46 28.01 5.46
C PRO A 473 -9.32 28.94 5.88
N SER A 474 -8.35 28.36 6.59
CA SER A 474 -7.17 29.08 7.06
C SER A 474 -6.21 29.34 5.90
N TYR A 475 -5.34 30.35 6.03
CA TYR A 475 -4.29 30.66 5.06
C TYR A 475 -3.38 29.47 4.72
N ARG A 476 -3.29 28.49 5.63
CA ARG A 476 -2.49 27.27 5.47
C ARG A 476 -3.10 26.33 4.43
N ASP A 477 -4.43 26.23 4.40
CA ASP A 477 -5.18 25.32 3.51
C ASP A 477 -5.05 25.75 2.04
N LEU A 478 -4.89 27.06 1.80
CA LEU A 478 -4.63 27.62 0.48
C LEU A 478 -3.22 27.30 -0.02
N GLY A 479 -2.22 27.32 0.87
CA GLY A 479 -0.84 26.98 0.53
C GLY A 479 -0.68 25.55 -0.02
N ASP A 480 -1.51 24.62 0.40
CA ASP A 480 -1.44 23.23 -0.07
C ASP A 480 -2.17 23.03 -1.42
N LEU A 481 -3.12 23.91 -1.76
CA LEU A 481 -3.95 23.87 -2.99
C LEU A 481 -3.33 24.62 -4.18
N PHE A 482 -2.73 25.79 -3.94
CA PHE A 482 -2.21 26.66 -5.01
C PHE A 482 -1.12 26.04 -5.91
N PRO A 483 -0.17 25.22 -5.39
CA PRO A 483 0.87 24.58 -6.22
C PRO A 483 0.33 23.56 -7.22
N GLN A 484 -0.94 23.16 -7.08
CA GLN A 484 -1.60 22.17 -7.95
C GLN A 484 -2.40 22.84 -9.07
N MET A 485 -2.57 24.16 -9.01
CA MET A 485 -3.40 24.94 -9.92
C MET A 485 -2.60 25.91 -10.81
N TYR A 486 -1.39 26.30 -10.38
CA TYR A 486 -0.59 27.34 -11.04
C TYR A 486 0.90 27.06 -10.86
N ASP A 487 1.70 27.43 -11.85
CA ASP A 487 3.16 27.29 -11.82
C ASP A 487 3.80 28.15 -10.72
N PHE A 488 3.25 29.34 -10.48
CA PHE A 488 3.54 30.13 -9.29
C PHE A 488 2.42 31.13 -8.99
N ALA A 489 2.36 31.57 -7.73
CA ALA A 489 1.45 32.59 -7.24
C ALA A 489 2.21 33.69 -6.47
N ILE A 490 1.72 34.91 -6.55
CA ILE A 490 2.30 36.10 -5.92
C ILE A 490 1.23 36.72 -5.02
N GLU A 491 1.50 36.80 -3.72
CA GLU A 491 0.69 37.58 -2.79
C GLU A 491 1.31 38.97 -2.63
N LEU A 492 0.63 40.00 -3.14
CA LEU A 492 1.03 41.39 -3.07
C LEU A 492 0.27 42.14 -1.97
N ASN A 493 0.99 42.85 -1.10
CA ASN A 493 0.42 43.79 -0.16
C ASN A 493 0.34 45.19 -0.78
N LEU A 494 -0.88 45.69 -0.97
CA LEU A 494 -1.11 47.00 -1.60
C LEU A 494 -0.76 48.18 -0.68
N LYS A 495 -0.48 47.95 0.62
CA LYS A 495 -0.12 49.04 1.55
C LYS A 495 1.35 49.42 1.46
N ASP A 496 2.23 48.44 1.29
CA ASP A 496 3.68 48.63 1.35
C ASP A 496 4.41 48.18 0.07
N GLY A 497 3.69 47.62 -0.91
CA GLY A 497 4.26 47.21 -2.19
C GLY A 497 5.09 45.93 -2.11
N ARG A 498 5.16 45.28 -0.95
CA ARG A 498 5.89 44.03 -0.78
C ARG A 498 5.06 42.86 -1.27
N TYR A 499 5.71 41.91 -1.91
CA TYR A 499 5.07 40.66 -2.29
C TYR A 499 5.83 39.45 -1.75
N SER A 500 5.12 38.33 -1.63
CA SER A 500 5.68 37.00 -1.45
C SER A 500 5.36 36.16 -2.70
N ARG A 501 6.36 35.47 -3.23
CA ARG A 501 6.21 34.52 -4.34
C ARG A 501 6.20 33.10 -3.80
N MET A 502 5.26 32.32 -4.30
CA MET A 502 5.09 30.91 -4.05
C MET A 502 5.30 30.19 -5.39
N ALA A 503 6.38 29.43 -5.54
CA ALA A 503 6.68 28.65 -6.74
C ALA A 503 7.00 27.20 -6.36
N PHE A 504 6.57 26.25 -7.18
CA PHE A 504 6.83 24.83 -6.96
C PHE A 504 8.23 24.43 -7.46
N ASN A 505 8.97 23.62 -6.70
CA ASN A 505 10.23 23.01 -7.15
C ASN A 505 9.97 21.54 -7.54
N PRO A 506 10.26 21.12 -8.78
CA PRO A 506 10.07 19.74 -9.24
C PRO A 506 10.83 18.67 -8.42
N THR A 507 11.84 19.04 -7.63
CA THR A 507 12.68 18.08 -6.87
C THR A 507 12.35 17.97 -5.39
N GLY A 508 11.21 18.48 -4.93
CA GLY A 508 10.74 18.31 -3.54
C GLY A 508 10.18 19.60 -2.94
N ASN A 509 9.18 19.41 -2.07
CA ASN A 509 8.30 20.39 -1.42
C ASN A 509 8.97 21.52 -0.61
N VAL A 510 9.89 22.28 -1.21
CA VAL A 510 10.38 23.52 -0.62
C VAL A 510 9.65 24.67 -1.30
N PHE A 511 8.64 25.18 -0.62
CA PHE A 511 8.24 26.59 -0.78
C PHE A 511 9.50 27.42 -0.55
N ILE A 512 10.03 28.06 -1.59
CA ILE A 512 11.02 29.12 -1.42
C ILE A 512 10.20 30.42 -1.39
N PRO A 513 9.79 30.94 -0.21
CA PRO A 513 9.17 32.24 -0.12
C PRO A 513 10.22 33.28 -0.54
N TYR A 514 10.18 33.69 -1.80
CA TYR A 514 10.89 34.88 -2.22
C TYR A 514 10.04 36.09 -1.85
N THR A 515 10.63 37.05 -1.15
CA THR A 515 9.95 38.32 -0.86
C THR A 515 10.65 39.42 -1.61
N GLY A 516 9.89 40.29 -2.24
CA GLY A 516 10.41 41.34 -3.11
C GLY A 516 9.63 42.63 -3.01
N ASP A 517 10.12 43.65 -3.71
CA ASP A 517 9.42 44.90 -3.93
C ASP A 517 8.79 44.87 -5.31
N TYR A 518 7.46 44.89 -5.35
CA TYR A 518 6.72 44.67 -6.59
C TYR A 518 7.00 45.75 -7.63
N LYS A 519 7.15 47.02 -7.21
CA LYS A 519 7.37 48.13 -8.13
C LYS A 519 8.74 48.06 -8.81
N ASN A 520 9.75 47.57 -8.09
CA ASN A 520 11.08 47.38 -8.64
C ASN A 520 11.16 46.15 -9.56
N ASP A 521 10.63 45.02 -9.11
CA ASP A 521 10.69 43.77 -9.86
C ASP A 521 9.80 43.80 -11.12
N TYR A 522 8.67 44.50 -11.06
CA TYR A 522 7.78 44.73 -12.20
C TYR A 522 8.49 45.41 -13.38
N LYS A 523 9.38 46.38 -13.12
CA LYS A 523 10.12 47.09 -14.17
C LYS A 523 11.03 46.14 -14.96
N HIS A 524 11.72 45.24 -14.24
CA HIS A 524 12.58 44.25 -14.86
C HIS A 524 11.77 43.25 -15.70
N ILE A 525 10.61 42.81 -15.20
CA ILE A 525 9.70 41.92 -15.96
C ILE A 525 9.28 42.56 -17.29
N VAL A 526 8.80 43.80 -17.26
CA VAL A 526 8.32 44.50 -18.46
C VAL A 526 9.43 44.82 -19.46
N GLN A 527 10.66 45.07 -18.98
CA GLN A 527 11.78 45.47 -19.83
C GLN A 527 12.56 44.29 -20.42
N GLU A 528 12.67 43.18 -19.70
CA GLU A 528 13.61 42.09 -20.05
C GLU A 528 12.95 40.74 -20.31
N LEU A 529 11.77 40.49 -19.73
CA LEU A 529 11.16 39.16 -19.76
C LEU A 529 9.89 39.09 -20.61
N LEU A 530 9.16 40.20 -20.77
CA LEU A 530 7.90 40.21 -21.51
C LEU A 530 8.12 40.39 -23.01
N TYR A 531 7.33 39.69 -23.83
CA TYR A 531 7.35 39.89 -25.27
C TYR A 531 6.83 41.31 -25.61
N PRO A 532 7.49 42.07 -26.52
CA PRO A 532 7.21 43.51 -26.69
C PRO A 532 5.75 43.89 -27.00
N GLU A 533 5.04 43.03 -27.74
CA GLU A 533 3.64 43.25 -28.13
C GLU A 533 2.67 43.10 -26.95
N ASP A 534 3.07 42.39 -25.89
CA ASP A 534 2.18 42.08 -24.76
C ASP A 534 2.34 43.11 -23.61
N ILE A 535 3.31 44.04 -23.71
CA ILE A 535 3.66 45.02 -22.66
C ILE A 535 2.48 45.92 -22.30
N GLU A 536 1.75 46.43 -23.30
CA GLU A 536 0.62 47.33 -23.09
C GLU A 536 -0.52 46.62 -22.35
N LYS A 537 -0.85 45.39 -22.78
CA LYS A 537 -1.89 44.55 -22.17
C LYS A 537 -1.53 44.17 -20.73
N PHE A 538 -0.27 43.78 -20.49
CA PHE A 538 0.22 43.42 -19.17
C PHE A 538 0.17 44.63 -18.22
N THR A 539 0.61 45.80 -18.69
CA THR A 539 0.61 47.04 -17.90
C THR A 539 -0.79 47.52 -17.55
N ALA A 540 -1.75 47.36 -18.47
CA ALA A 540 -3.14 47.68 -18.22
C ALA A 540 -3.81 46.81 -17.14
N GLN A 541 -3.19 45.70 -16.72
CA GLN A 541 -3.77 44.77 -15.74
C GLN A 541 -2.94 44.65 -14.45
N LEU A 542 -1.61 44.64 -14.55
CA LEU A 542 -0.71 44.28 -13.44
C LEU A 542 0.17 45.41 -12.93
N ASP A 543 0.10 46.63 -13.50
CA ASP A 543 0.78 47.77 -12.89
C ASP A 543 0.26 48.01 -11.47
N PHE A 544 1.16 48.35 -10.53
CA PHE A 544 0.80 48.49 -9.12
C PHE A 544 -0.29 49.54 -8.88
N ASP A 545 -0.22 50.66 -9.58
CA ASP A 545 -1.18 51.75 -9.40
C ASP A 545 -2.54 51.36 -10.01
N VAL A 546 -2.53 50.56 -11.08
CA VAL A 546 -3.73 49.92 -11.65
C VAL A 546 -4.34 48.90 -10.68
N LEU A 547 -3.54 47.99 -10.13
CA LEU A 547 -3.99 47.01 -9.12
C LEU A 547 -4.57 47.70 -7.89
N SER A 548 -3.94 48.78 -7.44
CA SER A 548 -4.40 49.58 -6.29
C SER A 548 -5.71 50.31 -6.60
N ALA A 549 -5.85 50.87 -7.80
CA ALA A 549 -7.09 51.55 -8.23
C ALA A 549 -8.26 50.57 -8.42
N ASN A 550 -7.97 49.37 -8.93
CA ASN A 550 -8.97 48.33 -9.21
C ASN A 550 -9.47 47.61 -7.96
N TYR A 551 -8.69 47.62 -6.85
CA TYR A 551 -9.06 46.98 -5.58
C TYR A 551 -10.45 47.39 -5.07
N ASN A 552 -10.98 48.56 -5.45
CA ASN A 552 -12.32 49.01 -5.04
C ASN A 552 -13.38 49.00 -6.18
N ASN A 553 -13.00 48.83 -7.46
CA ASN A 553 -13.80 49.32 -8.60
C ASN A 553 -14.12 48.31 -9.72
N THR A 554 -13.59 47.08 -9.73
CA THR A 554 -13.75 46.12 -10.87
C THR A 554 -13.98 44.65 -10.40
N PRO A 555 -14.31 43.68 -11.29
CA PRO A 555 -15.14 42.49 -10.98
C PRO A 555 -14.40 41.37 -10.21
N ASP A 556 -15.10 40.25 -9.95
CA ASP A 556 -14.63 39.08 -9.16
C ASP A 556 -13.22 38.55 -9.53
N TYR A 557 -12.72 38.84 -10.73
CA TYR A 557 -11.39 38.51 -11.24
C TYR A 557 -10.96 39.50 -12.36
N SER A 558 -9.65 39.70 -12.55
CA SER A 558 -9.04 40.34 -13.73
C SER A 558 -7.79 39.55 -14.17
N GLY A 559 -7.22 39.82 -15.34
CA GLY A 559 -6.10 39.02 -15.85
C GLY A 559 -5.75 39.25 -17.31
N CYS A 560 -4.67 38.60 -17.76
CA CYS A 560 -4.25 38.61 -19.16
C CYS A 560 -3.43 37.37 -19.51
N GLU A 561 -3.50 36.96 -20.77
CA GLU A 561 -2.50 36.07 -21.36
C GLU A 561 -1.38 36.90 -22.00
N CYS A 562 -0.13 36.53 -21.75
CA CYS A 562 1.05 37.18 -22.30
C CYS A 562 2.19 36.19 -22.50
N ARG A 563 3.13 36.53 -23.39
CA ARG A 563 4.32 35.74 -23.66
C ARG A 563 5.49 36.23 -22.83
N PHE A 564 6.20 35.29 -22.20
CA PHE A 564 7.49 35.53 -21.56
C PHE A 564 8.60 34.90 -22.37
N VAL A 565 9.70 35.61 -22.54
CA VAL A 565 10.89 35.15 -23.25
C VAL A 565 11.84 34.52 -22.24
N GLY A 566 12.08 33.22 -22.37
CA GLY A 566 13.03 32.47 -21.55
C GLY A 566 14.48 32.86 -21.84
N ALA A 567 15.39 32.42 -20.98
CA ALA A 567 16.83 32.65 -21.15
C ALA A 567 17.42 32.00 -22.43
N ASP A 568 16.70 31.03 -23.00
CA ASP A 568 16.97 30.37 -24.28
C ASP A 568 16.44 31.16 -25.50
N GLY A 569 15.78 32.30 -25.28
CA GLY A 569 15.17 33.13 -26.32
C GLY A 569 13.82 32.62 -26.82
N VAL A 570 13.26 31.58 -26.22
CA VAL A 570 11.96 31.01 -26.61
C VAL A 570 10.85 31.73 -25.85
N ALA A 571 9.83 32.17 -26.59
CA ALA A 571 8.63 32.76 -26.02
C ALA A 571 7.63 31.67 -25.61
N GLN A 572 7.20 31.68 -24.35
CA GLN A 572 6.18 30.77 -23.82
C GLN A 572 4.93 31.55 -23.40
N TRP A 573 3.75 30.94 -23.58
CA TRP A 573 2.47 31.55 -23.24
C TRP A 573 2.13 31.31 -21.78
N TYR A 574 1.78 32.38 -21.08
CA TYR A 574 1.29 32.30 -19.72
C TYR A 574 -0.06 32.98 -19.60
N GLU A 575 -0.98 32.35 -18.87
CA GLU A 575 -2.21 32.97 -18.43
C GLU A 575 -2.00 33.49 -17.01
N ILE A 576 -2.34 34.76 -16.80
CA ILE A 576 -2.22 35.43 -15.52
C ILE A 576 -3.61 35.84 -15.04
N ARG A 577 -3.93 35.49 -13.80
CA ARG A 577 -5.18 35.89 -13.13
C ARG A 577 -4.88 36.68 -11.85
N VAL A 578 -5.79 37.58 -11.52
CA VAL A 578 -5.69 38.52 -10.40
C VAL A 578 -6.96 38.41 -9.56
N TYR A 579 -6.77 38.14 -8.28
CA TYR A 579 -7.82 38.06 -7.29
C TYR A 579 -7.60 39.10 -6.20
N TYR A 580 -8.68 39.80 -5.83
CA TYR A 580 -8.63 40.88 -4.87
C TYR A 580 -9.10 40.39 -3.50
N TRP A 581 -8.20 40.40 -2.51
CA TRP A 581 -8.58 40.00 -1.15
C TRP A 581 -9.22 41.17 -0.40
N PHE A 582 -10.53 41.32 -0.60
CA PHE A 582 -11.32 42.35 0.04
C PHE A 582 -11.29 42.21 1.57
N GLY A 583 -10.74 43.21 2.25
CA GLY A 583 -10.63 43.27 3.72
C GLY A 583 -9.21 43.08 4.26
N ARG A 584 -8.23 42.68 3.43
CA ARG A 584 -6.82 42.57 3.83
C ARG A 584 -5.87 43.50 3.10
N SER A 585 -6.35 44.30 2.13
CA SER A 585 -5.52 45.15 1.27
C SER A 585 -4.44 44.34 0.54
N ARG A 586 -4.79 43.14 0.10
CA ARG A 586 -3.89 42.22 -0.60
C ARG A 586 -4.47 41.83 -1.95
N VAL A 587 -3.59 41.50 -2.88
CA VAL A 587 -3.90 40.96 -4.20
C VAL A 587 -3.16 39.65 -4.36
N LEU A 588 -3.83 38.64 -4.89
CA LEU A 588 -3.21 37.40 -5.30
C LEU A 588 -3.12 37.38 -6.82
N ILE A 589 -1.93 37.20 -7.36
CA ILE A 589 -1.67 37.08 -8.80
C ILE A 589 -1.22 35.64 -9.05
N THR A 590 -1.89 34.91 -9.92
CA THR A 590 -1.53 33.54 -10.28
C THR A 590 -1.06 33.49 -11.71
N VAL A 591 -0.07 32.65 -11.98
CA VAL A 591 0.54 32.52 -13.31
C VAL A 591 0.59 31.04 -13.67
N ARG A 592 0.03 30.68 -14.84
CA ARG A 592 0.10 29.33 -15.38
C ARG A 592 0.67 29.31 -16.80
N ASN A 593 1.50 28.32 -17.10
CA ASN A 593 2.01 28.06 -18.44
C ASN A 593 0.91 27.40 -19.28
N VAL A 594 0.51 28.06 -20.37
CA VAL A 594 -0.56 27.56 -21.25
C VAL A 594 -0.04 26.41 -22.14
N ASN A 595 1.28 26.26 -22.25
CA ASN A 595 1.90 25.22 -23.07
C ASN A 595 2.16 23.90 -22.31
N ASP A 596 2.04 23.87 -20.97
CA ASP A 596 2.27 22.66 -20.18
C ASP A 596 0.99 21.82 -20.02
N ALA A 597 1.12 20.51 -20.19
CA ALA A 597 0.04 19.53 -20.11
C ALA A 597 -0.28 19.10 -18.66
N HIS A 598 -0.31 20.04 -17.72
CA HIS A 598 -0.85 19.77 -16.39
C HIS A 598 -2.38 19.86 -16.44
N ASP A 599 -3.08 18.82 -15.96
CA ASP A 599 -4.54 18.79 -15.85
C ASP A 599 -5.00 19.79 -14.76
N TYR A 600 -5.13 21.06 -15.13
CA TYR A 600 -5.59 22.13 -14.24
C TYR A 600 -7.05 21.94 -13.82
N LEU A 601 -7.41 22.47 -12.65
CA LEU A 601 -8.79 22.49 -12.17
C LEU A 601 -9.71 23.27 -13.13
N ASP A 602 -10.98 22.86 -13.21
CA ASP A 602 -12.02 23.55 -14.00
C ASP A 602 -12.23 25.01 -13.51
N GLU A 603 -12.51 25.92 -14.45
CA GLU A 603 -12.67 27.36 -14.23
C GLU A 603 -13.81 27.68 -13.24
N GLU A 604 -14.88 26.89 -13.23
CA GLU A 604 -15.96 27.03 -12.24
C GLU A 604 -15.51 26.61 -10.83
N TYR A 605 -14.69 25.56 -10.71
CA TYR A 605 -14.18 25.06 -9.44
C TYR A 605 -13.21 26.06 -8.80
N GLU A 606 -12.33 26.64 -9.62
CA GLU A 606 -11.44 27.72 -9.22
C GLU A 606 -12.22 28.94 -8.69
N LYS A 607 -13.24 29.41 -9.42
CA LYS A 607 -14.10 30.52 -8.99
C LYS A 607 -14.79 30.24 -7.65
N MET A 608 -15.22 29.00 -7.43
CA MET A 608 -15.82 28.58 -6.16
C MET A 608 -14.82 28.62 -5.01
N LEU A 609 -13.59 28.11 -5.20
CA LEU A 609 -12.51 28.14 -4.21
C LEU A 609 -12.10 29.59 -3.86
N CYS A 610 -11.96 30.46 -4.85
CA CYS A 610 -11.63 31.86 -4.62
C CYS A 610 -12.72 32.58 -3.79
N ARG A 611 -13.99 32.27 -4.02
CA ARG A 611 -15.10 32.80 -3.21
C ARG A 611 -15.07 32.29 -1.77
N SER A 612 -14.83 30.99 -1.56
CA SER A 612 -14.76 30.41 -0.22
C SER A 612 -13.56 30.93 0.59
N ALA A 613 -12.46 31.26 -0.08
CA ALA A 613 -11.27 31.90 0.48
C ALA A 613 -11.44 33.41 0.77
N GLY A 614 -12.52 34.04 0.30
CA GLY A 614 -12.74 35.48 0.44
C GLY A 614 -11.91 36.34 -0.54
N LEU A 615 -11.46 35.75 -1.65
CA LEU A 615 -10.70 36.39 -2.72
C LEU A 615 -11.59 37.04 -3.80
N CYS A 616 -12.92 36.94 -3.65
CA CYS A 616 -13.92 37.56 -4.51
C CYS A 616 -14.95 38.35 -3.67
N LYS A 617 -15.70 39.26 -4.31
CA LYS A 617 -16.74 40.04 -3.63
C LYS A 617 -17.87 39.11 -3.20
N ARG A 618 -18.28 39.13 -1.92
CA ARG A 618 -19.53 38.47 -1.51
C ARG A 618 -20.69 39.22 -2.16
N MET A 619 -21.43 38.58 -3.07
CA MET A 619 -22.74 39.09 -3.50
C MET A 619 -23.74 39.05 -2.35
#